data_AF-A0A350PGM2-F1
#
_entry.id   AF-A0A350PGM2-F1
#
_cell.length_a   1.000
_cell.length_b   1.000
_cell.length_c   1.000
_cell.angle_alpha   90.00
_cell.angle_beta   90.00
_cell.angle_gamma   90.00
#
_symmetry.space_group_name_H-M   'P 1'
#
loop_
_entity.id
_entity.type
_entity.pdbx_description
1 polymer ?
#
loop_
_entity_poly.entity_id
_entity_poly.type
_entity_poly.pdbx_seq_one_letter_code
_entity_poly.pdbx_strand_id
1 'polypeptide(L)'
;MYIENDVKLDYSDVLLRPKRSTLESRNQVELKRSFSFPHSKRKLEVVPIIAANMDGVGTRSMAIALAKQSMLTALNKSYTTEDLNIFFSESRKGGAMSQLSETLILTIGLQGGLQKVKDMR
;
A
#
# COMPACT_ATOMS: atom_id res chain seq x y z
N MET A 1 -7.44 -4.17 36.68
CA MET A 1 -7.67 -4.90 35.41
C MET A 1 -8.88 -4.28 34.76
N TYR A 2 -8.71 -3.63 33.60
CA TYR A 2 -9.84 -3.07 32.85
C TYR A 2 -10.38 -4.19 31.96
N ILE A 3 -11.60 -4.65 32.24
CA ILE A 3 -12.24 -5.73 31.50
C ILE A 3 -13.23 -5.07 30.54
N GLU A 4 -12.96 -5.18 29.24
CA GLU A 4 -13.89 -4.73 28.20
C GLU A 4 -15.01 -5.76 28.05
N ASN A 5 -16.25 -5.34 28.30
CA ASN A 5 -17.43 -6.20 28.23
C ASN A 5 -18.17 -6.10 26.89
N ASP A 6 -17.64 -5.33 25.93
CA ASP A 6 -18.31 -5.09 24.65
C ASP A 6 -18.22 -6.29 23.73
N VAL A 7 -19.31 -6.52 22.98
CA VAL A 7 -19.38 -7.56 21.95
C VAL A 7 -18.39 -7.24 20.83
N LYS A 8 -17.54 -8.21 20.48
CA LYS A 8 -16.60 -8.13 19.36
C LYS A 8 -17.15 -8.94 18.20
N LEU A 9 -17.18 -8.35 17.01
CA LEU A 9 -17.67 -8.99 15.79
C LEU A 9 -16.50 -9.25 14.84
N ASP A 10 -16.46 -10.44 14.25
CA ASP A 10 -15.56 -10.83 13.16
C ASP A 10 -16.25 -10.68 11.79
N TYR A 11 -15.50 -10.83 10.70
CA TYR A 11 -16.03 -10.76 9.34
C TYR A 11 -17.08 -11.84 9.05
N SER A 12 -17.01 -13.00 9.73
CA SER A 12 -17.99 -14.08 9.63
C SER A 12 -19.34 -13.75 10.27
N ASP A 13 -19.37 -12.78 11.19
CA ASP A 13 -20.54 -12.48 12.01
C ASP A 13 -21.50 -11.50 11.32
N VAL A 14 -21.09 -10.92 10.19
CA VAL A 14 -21.80 -9.84 9.52
C VAL A 14 -21.95 -10.08 8.03
N LEU A 15 -23.04 -9.54 7.46
CA LEU A 15 -23.30 -9.52 6.03
C LEU A 15 -23.68 -8.12 5.58
N LEU A 16 -23.29 -7.75 4.35
CA LEU A 16 -23.73 -6.52 3.72
C LEU A 16 -25.16 -6.71 3.18
N ARG A 17 -26.11 -5.91 3.69
CA ARG A 17 -27.49 -5.92 3.17
C ARG A 17 -27.53 -5.28 1.77
N PRO A 18 -28.00 -5.99 0.73
CA PRO A 18 -28.16 -5.42 -0.60
C PRO A 18 -29.13 -4.23 -0.60
N LYS A 19 -28.86 -3.24 -1.43
CA LYS A 19 -29.72 -2.08 -1.67
C LYS A 19 -29.92 -1.88 -3.17
N ARG A 20 -31.06 -1.28 -3.55
CA ARG A 20 -31.31 -0.89 -4.95
C ARG A 20 -30.22 0.10 -5.38
N SER A 21 -29.56 -0.21 -6.50
CA SER A 21 -28.52 0.61 -7.11
C SER A 21 -29.00 1.15 -8.45
N THR A 22 -28.45 2.28 -8.89
CA THR A 22 -28.60 2.83 -10.24
C THR A 22 -27.54 2.31 -11.22
N LEU A 23 -26.54 1.57 -10.72
CA LEU A 23 -25.46 1.01 -11.54
C LEU A 23 -25.96 -0.20 -12.32
N GLU A 24 -25.72 -0.20 -13.62
CA GLU A 24 -26.13 -1.28 -14.53
C GLU A 24 -25.06 -2.36 -14.68
N SER A 25 -23.79 -2.01 -14.46
CA SER A 25 -22.65 -2.91 -14.61
C SER A 25 -21.59 -2.72 -13.52
N ARG A 26 -20.92 -3.81 -13.14
CA ARG A 26 -19.81 -3.80 -12.18
C ARG A 26 -18.61 -2.97 -12.67
N ASN A 27 -18.45 -2.80 -13.98
CA ASN A 27 -17.37 -2.00 -14.56
C ASN A 27 -17.54 -0.49 -14.32
N GLN A 28 -18.73 -0.03 -13.92
CA GLN A 28 -18.99 1.38 -13.59
C GLN A 28 -18.55 1.74 -12.16
N VAL A 29 -18.05 0.77 -11.39
CA VAL A 29 -17.63 0.99 -9.99
C VAL A 29 -16.20 1.53 -9.97
N GLU A 30 -16.05 2.74 -9.43
CA GLU A 30 -14.73 3.34 -9.19
C GLU A 30 -14.14 2.84 -7.85
N LEU A 31 -12.96 2.23 -7.93
CA LEU A 31 -12.25 1.69 -6.77
C LEU A 31 -11.18 2.64 -6.22
N LYS A 32 -10.71 3.61 -7.01
CA LYS A 32 -9.73 4.59 -6.54
C LYS A 32 -10.33 5.50 -5.49
N ARG A 33 -9.52 5.83 -4.49
CA ARG A 33 -9.86 6.73 -3.39
C ARG A 33 -8.76 7.76 -3.25
N SER A 34 -9.16 9.02 -3.05
CA SER A 34 -8.26 10.12 -2.73
C SER A 34 -8.19 10.31 -1.22
N PHE A 35 -7.00 10.17 -0.66
CA PHE A 35 -6.71 10.38 0.76
C PHE A 35 -5.88 11.66 0.94
N SER A 36 -6.18 12.40 2.01
CA SER A 36 -5.38 13.53 2.48
C SER A 36 -4.86 13.21 3.88
N PHE A 37 -3.55 13.02 4.01
CA PHE A 37 -2.95 12.62 5.28
C PHE A 37 -2.75 13.83 6.21
N PRO A 38 -3.31 13.83 7.43
CA PRO A 38 -3.30 15.00 8.31
C PRO A 38 -1.89 15.52 8.67
N HIS A 39 -0.94 14.62 8.93
CA HIS A 39 0.39 14.99 9.43
C HIS A 39 1.42 15.23 8.32
N SER A 40 1.34 14.49 7.22
CA SER A 40 2.28 14.64 6.10
C SER A 40 1.85 15.68 5.07
N LYS A 41 0.58 16.12 5.11
CA LYS A 41 -0.07 17.00 4.10
C LYS A 41 -0.02 16.45 2.67
N ARG A 42 0.33 15.17 2.49
CA ARG A 42 0.37 14.51 1.19
C ARG A 42 -1.04 14.09 0.79
N LYS A 43 -1.30 14.20 -0.51
CA LYS A 43 -2.48 13.63 -1.15
C LYS A 43 -2.06 12.37 -1.90
N LEU A 44 -2.89 11.35 -1.83
CA LEU A 44 -2.66 10.06 -2.49
C LEU A 44 -3.95 9.58 -3.13
N GLU A 45 -3.89 9.19 -4.40
CA GLU A 45 -5.04 8.64 -5.14
C GLU A 45 -4.71 7.23 -5.61
N VAL A 46 -5.31 6.23 -4.96
CA VAL A 46 -4.97 4.81 -5.18
C VAL A 46 -6.16 3.91 -4.88
N VAL A 47 -6.09 2.66 -5.34
CA VAL A 47 -6.97 1.60 -4.84
C VAL A 47 -6.48 1.20 -3.44
N PRO A 48 -7.33 1.26 -2.39
CA PRO A 48 -6.90 1.11 -0.99
C PRO A 48 -6.66 -0.37 -0.61
N ILE A 49 -5.78 -1.03 -1.34
CA ILE A 49 -5.32 -2.40 -1.09
C ILE A 49 -3.80 -2.34 -0.95
N ILE A 50 -3.28 -2.93 0.11
CA ILE A 50 -1.87 -2.89 0.47
C ILE A 50 -1.35 -4.32 0.61
N ALA A 51 -0.34 -4.70 -0.17
CA ALA A 51 0.40 -5.93 0.08
C ALA A 51 1.20 -5.82 1.38
N ALA A 52 1.10 -6.86 2.22
CA ALA A 52 1.72 -6.91 3.53
C ALA A 52 3.26 -6.93 3.44
N ASN A 53 3.92 -6.37 4.45
CA ASN A 53 5.36 -6.31 4.63
C ASN A 53 5.98 -7.64 5.08
N MET A 54 5.48 -8.77 4.57
CA MET A 54 5.92 -10.12 4.92
C MET A 54 6.92 -10.65 3.91
N ASP A 55 7.79 -11.56 4.35
CA ASP A 55 8.62 -12.38 3.46
C ASP A 55 7.73 -13.13 2.46
N GLY A 56 8.08 -13.09 1.17
CA GLY A 56 7.31 -13.71 0.09
C GLY A 56 6.11 -12.91 -0.43
N VAL A 57 5.58 -11.94 0.34
CA VAL A 57 4.47 -11.07 -0.10
C VAL A 57 5.00 -9.71 -0.58
N GLY A 58 5.73 -9.00 0.27
CA GLY A 58 6.24 -7.64 0.02
C GLY A 58 7.51 -7.62 -0.82
N THR A 59 7.52 -8.31 -1.96
CA THR A 59 8.67 -8.46 -2.86
C THR A 59 8.69 -7.39 -3.96
N ARG A 60 9.85 -7.18 -4.59
CA ARG A 60 9.99 -6.24 -5.72
C ARG A 60 9.08 -6.59 -6.90
N SER A 61 8.96 -7.88 -7.23
CA SER A 61 8.06 -8.33 -8.30
C SER A 61 6.60 -8.02 -7.99
N MET A 62 6.18 -8.19 -6.73
CA MET A 62 4.83 -7.83 -6.29
C MET A 62 4.57 -6.33 -6.39
N ALA A 63 5.55 -5.50 -5.98
CA ALA A 63 5.45 -4.04 -6.10
C ALA A 63 5.25 -3.60 -7.57
N ILE A 64 5.98 -4.19 -8.50
CA ILE A 64 5.83 -3.91 -9.93
C ILE A 64 4.45 -4.32 -10.46
N ALA A 65 3.94 -5.49 -10.03
CA ALA A 65 2.64 -5.98 -10.46
C ALA A 65 1.49 -5.10 -9.93
N LEU A 66 1.54 -4.74 -8.64
CA LEU A 66 0.51 -3.93 -7.98
C LEU A 66 0.52 -2.47 -8.43
N ALA A 67 1.69 -1.90 -8.71
CA ALA A 67 1.79 -0.54 -9.23
C ALA A 67 1.03 -0.36 -10.56
N LYS A 68 1.01 -1.38 -11.44
CA LYS A 68 0.22 -1.35 -12.70
C LYS A 68 -1.29 -1.22 -12.47
N GLN A 69 -1.77 -1.62 -11.30
CA GLN A 69 -3.19 -1.55 -10.91
C GLN A 69 -3.46 -0.37 -9.95
N SER A 70 -2.50 0.55 -9.78
CA SER A 70 -2.56 1.65 -8.80
C SER A 70 -2.83 1.17 -7.36
N MET A 71 -2.29 0.00 -7.00
CA MET A 71 -2.37 -0.60 -5.66
C MET A 71 -1.05 -0.44 -4.90
N LEU A 72 -1.10 -0.52 -3.58
CA LEU A 72 0.03 -0.24 -2.70
C LEU A 72 0.80 -1.52 -2.32
N THR A 73 2.10 -1.38 -2.11
CA THR A 73 2.94 -2.47 -1.56
C THR A 73 3.78 -1.96 -0.41
N ALA A 74 3.68 -2.61 0.75
CA ALA A 74 4.60 -2.42 1.85
C ALA A 74 5.80 -3.35 1.65
N LEU A 75 6.97 -2.77 1.33
CA LEU A 75 8.18 -3.56 1.15
C LEU A 75 8.66 -4.13 2.49
N ASN A 76 9.24 -5.33 2.42
CA ASN A 76 9.87 -5.98 3.56
C ASN A 76 11.12 -5.21 4.03
N LYS A 77 11.43 -5.32 5.33
CA LYS A 77 12.57 -4.66 5.99
C LYS A 77 13.94 -5.26 5.66
N SER A 78 13.97 -6.45 5.06
CA SER A 78 15.20 -7.19 4.75
C SER A 78 16.03 -6.56 3.62
N TYR A 79 15.47 -5.62 2.86
CA TYR A 79 16.21 -4.95 1.79
C TYR A 79 17.27 -3.98 2.33
N THR A 80 18.44 -3.99 1.69
CA THR A 80 19.49 -3.01 1.95
C THR A 80 19.21 -1.68 1.22
N THR A 81 19.96 -0.64 1.58
CA THR A 81 19.88 0.67 0.93
C THR A 81 20.31 0.60 -0.53
N GLU A 82 21.35 -0.17 -0.84
CA GLU A 82 21.87 -0.35 -2.20
C GLU A 82 20.83 -1.05 -3.06
N ASP A 83 20.21 -2.08 -2.51
CA ASP A 83 19.13 -2.86 -3.11
C ASP A 83 17.94 -2.00 -3.53
N LEU A 84 17.51 -1.11 -2.64
CA LEU A 84 16.42 -0.18 -2.91
C LEU A 84 16.84 0.87 -3.95
N ASN A 85 18.05 1.41 -3.86
CA ASN A 85 18.57 2.37 -4.85
C ASN A 85 18.62 1.78 -6.25
N ILE A 86 19.09 0.54 -6.39
CA ILE A 86 19.08 -0.21 -7.66
C ILE A 86 17.64 -0.32 -8.15
N PHE A 87 16.73 -0.80 -7.31
CA PHE A 87 15.31 -0.96 -7.67
C PHE A 87 14.67 0.35 -8.13
N PHE A 88 14.87 1.47 -7.41
CA PHE A 88 14.36 2.78 -7.82
C PHE A 88 15.04 3.32 -9.07
N SER A 89 16.31 2.98 -9.33
CA SER A 89 17.02 3.39 -10.55
C SER A 89 16.52 2.63 -11.79
N GLU A 90 16.29 1.31 -11.67
CA GLU A 90 15.74 0.46 -12.72
C GLU A 90 14.31 0.88 -13.05
N SER A 91 13.52 1.13 -12.01
CA SER A 91 12.13 1.57 -12.15
C SER A 91 12.00 2.93 -12.85
N ARG A 92 13.02 3.79 -12.81
CA ARG A 92 13.04 5.07 -13.53
C ARG A 92 13.38 4.95 -15.02
N LYS A 93 14.06 3.88 -15.45
CA LYS A 93 14.50 3.69 -16.85
C LYS A 93 13.40 3.08 -17.74
N GLY A 94 12.48 2.31 -17.17
CA GLY A 94 11.32 1.79 -17.90
C GLY A 94 10.20 2.83 -17.92
N GLY A 95 10.01 3.54 -19.03
CA GLY A 95 9.06 4.67 -19.19
C GLY A 95 7.57 4.42 -18.87
N ALA A 96 7.19 3.24 -18.36
CA ALA A 96 5.84 2.89 -17.90
C ALA A 96 5.64 3.04 -16.37
N MET A 97 6.59 3.61 -15.62
CA MET A 97 6.67 3.49 -14.16
C MET A 97 6.61 4.80 -13.35
N SER A 98 5.91 5.83 -13.83
CA SER A 98 5.69 7.04 -13.00
C SER A 98 4.86 6.76 -11.74
N GLN A 99 3.98 5.74 -11.75
CA GLN A 99 3.12 5.40 -10.62
C GLN A 99 3.83 4.59 -9.52
N LEU A 100 5.03 4.06 -9.78
CA LEU A 100 5.72 3.20 -8.83
C LEU A 100 6.18 3.98 -7.58
N SER A 101 6.61 5.22 -7.76
CA SER A 101 7.01 6.10 -6.66
C SER A 101 5.84 6.50 -5.76
N GLU A 102 4.62 6.56 -6.32
CA GLU A 102 3.41 6.94 -5.59
C GLU A 102 2.76 5.75 -4.88
N THR A 103 3.00 4.53 -5.35
CA THR A 103 2.38 3.29 -4.84
C THR A 103 3.24 2.50 -3.86
N LEU A 104 4.51 2.87 -3.71
CA LEU A 104 5.45 2.20 -2.82
C LEU A 104 5.41 2.76 -1.40
N ILE A 105 5.24 1.86 -0.43
CA ILE A 105 5.36 2.15 0.98
C ILE A 105 6.61 1.46 1.51
N LEU A 106 7.55 2.26 2.03
CA LEU A 106 8.73 1.76 2.70
C LEU A 106 8.42 1.49 4.16
N THR A 107 8.57 0.23 4.58
CA THR A 107 8.49 -0.12 5.99
C THR A 107 9.84 0.15 6.64
N ILE A 108 9.91 1.15 7.52
CA ILE A 108 11.06 1.37 8.39
C ILE A 108 10.84 0.66 9.73
N GLY A 109 11.71 -0.29 10.06
CA GLY A 109 11.74 -0.88 11.40
C GLY A 109 12.26 0.09 12.45
N LEU A 110 12.06 -0.25 13.74
CA LEU A 110 12.47 0.56 14.89
C LEU A 110 14.00 0.73 15.04
N GLN A 111 14.81 -0.17 14.49
CA GLN A 111 16.28 -0.06 14.53
C GLN A 111 16.82 0.42 13.16
N GLY A 112 17.43 1.60 13.13
CA GLY A 112 18.24 2.09 11.99
C GLY A 112 17.50 2.42 10.69
N GLY A 113 16.21 2.11 10.57
CA GLY A 113 15.43 2.32 9.34
C GLY A 113 15.28 3.80 8.93
N LEU A 114 15.28 4.72 9.91
CA LEU A 114 15.23 6.16 9.62
C LEU A 114 16.51 6.66 8.95
N GLN A 115 17.68 6.08 9.27
CA GLN A 115 18.93 6.45 8.62
C GLN A 115 18.93 6.00 7.16
N LYS A 116 18.47 4.76 6.88
CA LYS A 116 18.29 4.27 5.51
C LYS A 116 17.42 5.20 4.64
N VAL A 117 16.33 5.74 5.19
CA VAL A 117 15.45 6.67 4.47
C VAL A 117 16.08 8.05 4.28
N LYS A 118 16.89 8.52 5.23
CA LYS A 118 17.66 9.75 5.08
C LYS A 118 18.73 9.62 4.01
N ASP A 119 19.41 8.48 3.93
CA ASP A 119 20.47 8.21 2.95
C ASP A 119 19.93 8.00 1.53
N MET A 120 18.64 7.68 1.38
CA MET A 120 17.95 7.54 0.08
C MET A 120 17.35 8.86 -0.45
N ARG A 121 17.33 9.93 0.35
CA ARG A 121 16.69 11.21 0.00
C ARG A 121 17.67 12.17 -0.66
#